data_AF-A0A8T4F4T9-F1
#
_entry.id   AF-A0A8T4F4T9-F1
#
_cell.length_a   1.000
_cell.length_b   1.000
_cell.length_c   1.000
_cell.angle_alpha   90.00
_cell.angle_beta   90.00
_cell.angle_gamma   90.00
#
_symmetry.space_group_name_H-M   'P 1'
#
loop_
_entity.id
_entity.type
_entity.pdbx_description
1 polymer ?
#
loop_
_entity_poly.entity_id
_entity_poly.type
_entity_poly.pdbx_seq_one_letter_code
_entity_poly.pdbx_strand_id
1 'polypeptide(L)'
;MPENDEAFLRANAAANEVFERLRRVAEDRTAAGEIQLSVLEVAREAGLELDDKALGEAQIPEFIPVQRFIPWDVWFPWRPLWCWWWRIYYPWHRCCPYWWHRCHWYAD
;
A
#
# COMPACT_ATOMS: atom_id res chain seq x y z
N MET A 1 -3.46 16.06 -25.92
CA MET A 1 -2.35 15.83 -24.97
C MET A 1 -2.09 14.32 -24.90
N PRO A 2 -1.08 13.80 -25.62
CA PRO A 2 -0.82 12.35 -25.69
C PRO A 2 0.32 11.85 -24.77
N GLU A 3 1.26 12.70 -24.36
CA GLU A 3 2.41 12.29 -23.51
C GLU A 3 2.01 11.91 -22.07
N ASN A 4 0.91 12.47 -21.57
CA ASN A 4 0.42 12.16 -20.22
C ASN A 4 -0.17 10.76 -20.10
N ASP A 5 -0.66 10.16 -21.19
CA ASP A 5 -1.36 8.87 -21.12
C ASP A 5 -0.35 7.71 -21.03
N GLU A 6 0.73 7.74 -21.80
CA GLU A 6 1.71 6.66 -21.78
C GLU A 6 2.53 6.63 -20.47
N ALA A 7 2.94 7.80 -19.96
CA ALA A 7 3.62 7.90 -18.68
C ALA A 7 2.71 7.44 -17.52
N PHE A 8 1.43 7.83 -17.56
CA PHE A 8 0.42 7.38 -16.59
C PHE A 8 0.18 5.87 -16.67
N LEU A 9 0.08 5.30 -17.86
CA LEU A 9 -0.12 3.85 -18.05
C LEU A 9 1.06 3.05 -17.52
N ARG A 10 2.29 3.49 -17.78
CA ARG A 10 3.51 2.87 -17.22
C ARG A 10 3.55 2.96 -15.69
N ALA A 11 3.20 4.13 -15.14
CA ALA A 11 3.13 4.33 -13.69
C ALA A 11 2.08 3.42 -13.03
N ASN A 12 0.90 3.27 -13.64
CA ASN A 12 -0.11 2.33 -13.15
C ASN A 12 0.34 0.88 -13.24
N ALA A 13 1.02 0.49 -14.32
CA ALA A 13 1.56 -0.86 -14.45
C ALA A 13 2.57 -1.17 -13.33
N ALA A 14 3.49 -0.22 -13.05
CA ALA A 14 4.46 -0.33 -11.98
C ALA A 14 3.79 -0.42 -10.59
N ALA A 15 2.78 0.42 -10.34
CA ALA A 15 2.00 0.36 -9.11
C ALA A 15 1.31 -1.00 -8.97
N ASN A 16 0.58 -1.45 -9.99
CA ASN A 16 -0.11 -2.74 -9.97
C ASN A 16 0.84 -3.90 -9.70
N GLU A 17 2.06 -3.89 -10.26
CA GLU A 17 3.07 -4.92 -9.99
C GLU A 17 3.49 -4.94 -8.52
N VAL A 18 3.78 -3.79 -7.93
CA VAL A 18 4.16 -3.67 -6.51
C VAL A 18 3.02 -4.12 -5.60
N PHE A 19 1.79 -3.69 -5.87
CA PHE A 19 0.65 -4.00 -5.00
C PHE A 19 0.11 -5.42 -5.19
N GLU A 20 0.32 -6.04 -6.35
CA GLU A 20 0.10 -7.47 -6.54
C GLU A 20 1.13 -8.31 -5.77
N ARG A 21 2.40 -7.88 -5.71
CA ARG A 21 3.39 -8.50 -4.79
C ARG A 21 2.99 -8.34 -3.33
N LEU A 22 2.54 -7.14 -2.94
CA LEU A 22 2.09 -6.85 -1.58
C LEU A 22 0.93 -7.77 -1.16
N ARG A 23 -0.05 -7.95 -2.04
CA ARG A 23 -1.15 -8.90 -1.85
C ARG A 23 -0.63 -10.31 -1.60
N ARG A 24 0.24 -10.82 -2.47
CA ARG A 24 0.78 -12.19 -2.37
C ARG A 24 1.53 -12.40 -1.06
N VAL A 25 2.41 -11.49 -0.67
CA VAL A 25 3.15 -11.60 0.60
C VAL A 25 2.19 -11.65 1.79
N ALA A 26 1.18 -10.78 1.82
CA ALA A 26 0.19 -10.75 2.91
C ALA A 26 -0.63 -12.06 2.97
N GLU A 27 -1.07 -12.57 1.82
CA GLU A 27 -1.81 -13.83 1.72
C GLU A 27 -0.94 -15.05 2.06
N ASP A 28 0.31 -15.10 1.58
CA ASP A 28 1.24 -16.20 1.81
C ASP A 28 1.61 -16.33 3.29
N ARG A 29 1.90 -15.20 3.96
CA ARG A 29 2.15 -15.17 5.41
C ARG A 29 0.90 -15.55 6.22
N THR A 30 -0.27 -15.10 5.77
CA THR A 30 -1.56 -15.50 6.36
C THR A 30 -1.78 -17.01 6.24
N ALA A 31 -1.49 -17.59 5.06
CA ALA A 31 -1.59 -19.02 4.80
C ALA A 31 -0.55 -19.84 5.58
N ALA A 32 0.63 -19.28 5.83
CA ALA A 32 1.67 -19.87 6.68
C ALA A 32 1.28 -19.91 8.18
N GLY A 33 0.16 -19.29 8.55
CA GLY A 33 -0.38 -19.36 9.89
C GLY A 33 0.01 -18.20 10.80
N GLU A 34 0.58 -17.12 10.25
CA GLU A 34 0.77 -15.89 11.01
C GLU A 34 -0.58 -15.36 11.52
N ILE A 35 -0.55 -14.75 12.70
CA ILE A 35 -1.72 -14.15 13.36
C ILE A 35 -1.64 -12.62 13.39
N GLN A 36 -0.46 -12.08 13.08
CA GLN A 36 -0.16 -10.66 13.07
C GLN A 36 0.97 -10.44 12.06
N LEU A 37 0.84 -9.43 11.21
CA LEU A 37 1.85 -9.08 10.21
C LEU A 37 2.48 -7.74 10.56
N SER A 38 3.81 -7.63 10.42
CA SER A 38 4.47 -6.33 10.34
C SER A 38 4.22 -5.72 8.97
N VAL A 39 3.66 -4.51 8.95
CA VAL A 39 3.40 -3.77 7.70
C VAL A 39 4.71 -3.44 6.99
N LEU A 40 5.78 -3.09 7.73
CA LEU A 40 7.10 -2.82 7.14
C LEU A 40 7.71 -4.05 6.50
N GLU A 41 7.64 -5.21 7.16
CA GLU A 41 8.23 -6.42 6.60
C GLU A 41 7.50 -6.86 5.33
N VAL A 42 6.17 -6.83 5.34
CA VAL A 42 5.35 -7.14 4.17
C VAL A 42 5.64 -6.15 3.03
N ALA A 43 5.71 -4.85 3.34
CA ALA A 43 6.08 -3.81 2.38
C ALA A 43 7.46 -4.05 1.77
N ARG A 44 8.47 -4.30 2.60
CA ARG A 44 9.86 -4.53 2.17
C ARG A 44 9.97 -5.76 1.27
N GLU A 45 9.32 -6.85 1.65
CA GLU A 45 9.30 -8.09 0.85
C GLU A 45 8.58 -7.91 -0.49
N ALA A 46 7.57 -7.04 -0.53
CA ALA A 46 6.88 -6.67 -1.77
C ALA A 46 7.67 -5.70 -2.67
N GLY A 47 8.83 -5.21 -2.23
CA GLY A 47 9.65 -4.23 -2.93
C GLY A 47 9.21 -2.78 -2.70
N LEU A 48 8.44 -2.52 -1.65
CA LEU A 48 8.07 -1.18 -1.21
C LEU A 48 9.09 -0.68 -0.18
N GLU A 49 9.90 0.32 -0.56
CA GLU A 49 10.91 0.95 0.32
C GLU A 49 10.25 1.90 1.34
N LEU A 50 9.47 1.32 2.25
CA LEU A 50 8.77 2.00 3.32
C LEU A 50 9.63 2.05 4.59
N ASP A 51 9.69 3.19 5.26
CA ASP A 51 10.36 3.37 6.55
C ASP A 51 9.35 3.68 7.68
N ASP A 52 9.81 3.62 8.93
CA ASP A 52 8.99 3.88 10.12
C ASP A 52 8.39 5.29 10.11
N LYS A 53 9.12 6.26 9.56
CA LYS A 53 8.66 7.65 9.45
C LYS A 53 7.44 7.74 8.52
N ALA A 54 7.50 7.08 7.35
CA ALA A 54 6.41 7.01 6.40
C ALA A 54 5.17 6.31 6.97
N LEU A 55 5.34 5.23 7.74
CA LEU A 55 4.24 4.61 8.47
C LEU A 55 3.57 5.58 9.44
N GLY A 56 4.38 6.29 10.23
CA GLY A 56 3.90 7.29 11.19
C GLY A 56 3.15 8.44 10.51
N GLU A 57 3.69 8.97 9.41
CA GLU A 57 3.03 10.01 8.61
C GLU A 57 1.71 9.53 7.99
N ALA A 58 1.62 8.26 7.58
CA ALA A 58 0.41 7.65 7.03
C ALA A 58 -0.55 7.12 8.10
N GLN A 59 -0.19 7.22 9.39
CA GLN A 59 -0.94 6.70 10.53
C GLN A 59 -1.28 5.21 10.39
N ILE A 60 -0.36 4.44 9.80
CA ILE A 60 -0.51 3.01 9.62
C ILE A 60 0.13 2.33 10.84
N PRO A 61 -0.58 1.43 11.53
CA PRO A 61 0.02 0.70 12.64
C PRO A 61 1.13 -0.20 12.13
N GLU A 62 2.22 -0.31 12.92
CA GLU A 62 3.37 -1.15 12.58
C GLU A 62 2.97 -2.62 12.40
N PHE A 63 2.01 -3.08 13.20
CA PHE A 63 1.49 -4.44 13.15
C PHE A 63 -0.03 -4.47 12.96
N ILE A 64 -0.49 -5.38 12.12
CA ILE A 64 -1.91 -5.61 11.83
C ILE A 64 -2.27 -7.05 12.19
N PRO A 65 -3.34 -7.30 12.97
CA PRO A 65 -3.84 -8.64 13.22
C PRO A 65 -4.42 -9.24 11.94
N VAL A 66 -4.07 -10.50 11.66
CA VAL A 66 -4.55 -11.24 10.49
C VAL A 66 -6.02 -11.61 10.68
N GLN A 67 -6.86 -11.27 9.70
CA GLN A 67 -8.28 -11.66 9.68
C GLN A 67 -8.53 -12.71 8.59
N ARG A 68 -8.30 -14.00 8.91
CA ARG A 68 -8.29 -15.10 7.93
C ARG A 68 -9.59 -15.32 7.15
N PHE A 69 -10.71 -14.87 7.70
CA PHE A 69 -12.03 -15.02 7.07
C PHE A 69 -12.46 -13.81 6.25
N ILE A 70 -11.61 -12.78 6.23
CA ILE A 70 -11.88 -11.52 5.54
C ILE A 70 -10.82 -11.36 4.44
N PRO A 71 -11.20 -10.92 3.23
CA PRO A 71 -10.25 -10.58 2.18
C PRO A 71 -9.18 -9.61 2.68
N TRP A 72 -7.94 -9.82 2.24
CA TRP A 72 -6.77 -9.05 2.69
C TRP A 72 -6.96 -7.54 2.53
N ASP A 73 -7.64 -7.11 1.47
CA ASP A 73 -7.86 -5.71 1.10
C ASP A 73 -8.80 -4.96 2.04
N VAL A 74 -9.47 -5.68 2.95
CA VAL A 74 -10.35 -5.10 3.98
C VAL A 74 -9.58 -4.79 5.26
N TRP A 75 -8.63 -5.65 5.66
CA TRP A 75 -7.95 -5.54 6.96
C TRP A 75 -6.47 -5.15 6.86
N PHE A 76 -5.84 -5.31 5.69
CA PHE A 76 -4.47 -4.87 5.44
C PHE A 76 -4.45 -3.44 4.86
N PRO A 77 -3.53 -2.55 5.29
CA PRO A 77 -3.53 -1.12 4.97
C PRO A 77 -3.03 -0.77 3.57
N TRP A 78 -3.48 -1.49 2.53
CA TRP A 78 -3.02 -1.28 1.15
C TRP A 78 -3.36 0.10 0.58
N ARG A 79 -4.52 0.69 0.94
CA ARG A 79 -4.94 2.02 0.46
C ARG A 79 -4.02 3.15 0.93
N PRO A 80 -3.73 3.28 2.24
CA PRO A 80 -2.71 4.20 2.72
C PRO A 80 -1.36 4.04 2.00
N LEU A 81 -0.90 2.80 1.83
CA LEU A 81 0.36 2.48 1.15
C LEU A 81 0.34 2.89 -0.33
N TRP A 82 -0.78 2.67 -1.02
CA TRP A 82 -1.01 3.09 -2.41
C TRP A 82 -0.90 4.60 -2.56
N CYS A 83 -1.60 5.33 -1.71
CA CYS A 83 -1.55 6.79 -1.71
C CYS A 83 -0.15 7.33 -1.38
N TRP A 84 0.56 6.69 -0.46
CA TRP A 84 1.95 7.01 -0.17
C TRP A 84 2.85 6.78 -1.39
N TRP A 85 2.73 5.63 -2.05
CA TRP A 85 3.55 5.30 -3.22
C TRP A 85 3.38 6.32 -4.34
N TRP A 86 2.14 6.67 -4.68
CA TRP A 86 1.86 7.68 -5.71
C TRP A 86 2.42 9.06 -5.33
N ARG A 87 2.33 9.45 -4.05
CA ARG A 87 2.88 10.72 -3.56
C ARG A 87 4.40 10.78 -3.71
N ILE A 88 5.11 9.67 -3.46
CA ILE A 88 6.58 9.62 -3.53
C ILE A 88 7.09 9.56 -4.97
N TYR A 89 6.56 8.64 -5.78
CA TYR A 89 7.12 8.39 -7.12
C TYR A 89 6.51 9.30 -8.19
N TYR A 90 5.29 9.80 -7.99
CA TYR A 90 4.56 10.62 -8.98
C TYR A 90 3.81 11.77 -8.30
N PRO A 91 4.50 12.71 -7.60
CA PRO A 91 3.85 13.78 -6.83
C PRO A 91 2.95 14.71 -7.67
N TRP A 92 3.23 14.79 -8.98
CA TRP A 92 2.46 15.58 -9.95
C TRP A 92 1.17 14.88 -10.39
N HIS A 93 1.11 13.55 -10.24
CA HIS A 93 -0.07 12.77 -10.53
C HIS A 93 -1.06 12.92 -9.37
N ARG A 94 -2.10 13.71 -9.63
CA ARG A 94 -3.25 13.95 -8.77
C ARG A 94 -4.13 12.71 -8.59
N CYS A 95 -3.57 11.51 -8.49
CA CYS A 95 -4.33 10.29 -8.20
C CYS A 95 -4.91 10.32 -6.78
N CYS A 96 -4.18 10.88 -5.78
CA CYS A 96 -4.62 10.90 -4.37
C CYS A 96 -4.86 12.30 -3.70
N PRO A 97 -5.08 13.45 -4.38
CA PRO A 97 -5.32 14.73 -3.70
C PRO A 97 -6.71 14.84 -3.05
N TYR A 98 -7.65 13.94 -3.36
CA TYR A 98 -8.95 13.91 -2.69
C TYR A 98 -9.01 12.88 -1.55
N TRP A 99 -8.01 12.01 -1.43
CA TRP A 99 -8.08 10.80 -0.62
C TRP A 99 -6.97 10.71 0.42
N TRP A 100 -5.86 11.45 0.32
CA TRP A 100 -4.77 11.39 1.33
C TRP A 100 -5.29 11.58 2.76
N HIS A 101 -6.11 12.62 2.99
CA HIS A 101 -6.73 12.88 4.29
C HIS A 101 -7.82 11.87 4.70
N ARG A 102 -8.32 11.04 3.77
CA ARG A 102 -9.31 9.98 3.99
C ARG A 102 -8.72 8.57 3.91
N CYS A 103 -7.44 8.46 3.59
CA CYS A 103 -6.69 7.22 3.43
C CYS A 103 -5.68 7.03 4.54
N HIS A 104 -5.66 7.90 5.56
CA HIS A 104 -5.10 7.45 6.83
C HIS A 104 -5.95 6.28 7.28
N TRP A 105 -5.29 5.23 7.77
CA TRP A 105 -5.94 3.98 8.14
C TRP A 105 -7.09 4.19 9.15
N TYR A 106 -7.00 5.25 9.97
CA TYR A 106 -8.02 5.67 10.93
C TYR A 106 -8.50 7.12 10.72
N ALA A 107 -8.49 7.65 9.49
CA ALA A 107 -9.09 8.97 9.25
C ALA A 107 -10.61 8.91 9.48
N ASP A 108 -11.06 9.54 10.57
CA ASP A 108 -12.45 9.97 10.81
C ASP A 108 -12.92 10.97 9.72
#